data_AF-A0A929HWX0-F1
#
_entry.id   AF-A0A929HWX0-F1
#
_cell.length_a   1.000
_cell.length_b   1.000
_cell.length_c   1.000
_cell.angle_alpha   90.00
_cell.angle_beta   90.00
_cell.angle_gamma   90.00
#
_symmetry.space_group_name_H-M   'P 1'
#
loop_
_entity.id
_entity.type
_entity.pdbx_description
1 polymer ?
#
loop_
_entity_poly.entity_id
_entity_poly.type
_entity_poly.pdbx_seq_one_letter_code
_entity_poly.pdbx_strand_id
1 'polypeptide(L)'
;MEPLNISSAQELKDLIERRSLSHIKVGVFDIDGIMRGKYMSREKFLSALDKGFGFCDVILGWDSNDQLYDNVSFTGWHTGYGDAPVRLLPETCRELPMEQDSILVMGEFDQAAAQVCPRATLGRVLARAEKMGFSLRCGFEFEFFVFDESPESVREKNYKNLQAMAPGHFGYSMLRTSVHADFYRGLLQLCEEMDMPIEGLHEETGPGVMEAALCANTAMQAADQASLFKTFTKIYAQKHGRMATFMARWSPDWPGQSGHIHISITDKKGNSIFHDPDKPGNMSDAMNAFVAGQQQLMPQMLAMVAPTVNSYSRLVPGFWAPTDASWGIENRTCALRVIPGGANSQRVEYRIAAADANPYLALAAAIASGLSGIEQQLSPSKPVRGNAYEEKFPKSLALPTTLWDAAQLFKKSTVASDWLGEAFVAHFAATREWEEREFRRHITDWELQRYFEII
;
A
#
# COMPACT_ATOMS: atom_id res chain seq x y z
N MET A 1 -21.31 4.54 22.55
CA MET A 1 -20.92 4.28 21.14
C MET A 1 -19.45 4.57 21.03
N GLU A 2 -18.65 3.52 20.87
CA GLU A 2 -17.21 3.61 20.59
C GLU A 2 -16.99 4.08 19.15
N PRO A 3 -15.87 4.75 18.82
CA PRO A 3 -15.61 5.23 17.46
C PRO A 3 -15.75 4.20 16.36
N LEU A 4 -15.40 2.94 16.66
CA LEU A 4 -15.50 1.79 15.75
C LEU A 4 -16.92 1.52 15.23
N ASN A 5 -17.94 1.99 15.96
CA ASN A 5 -19.35 1.74 15.62
C ASN A 5 -20.00 2.93 14.92
N ILE A 6 -19.25 3.99 14.60
CA ILE A 6 -19.80 5.15 13.90
C ILE A 6 -19.98 4.81 12.43
N SER A 7 -21.19 5.04 11.93
CA SER A 7 -21.56 4.80 10.53
C SER A 7 -22.19 6.02 9.85
N SER A 8 -22.52 7.06 10.63
CA SER A 8 -23.20 8.24 10.13
C SER A 8 -22.65 9.55 10.71
N ALA A 9 -22.90 10.65 10.00
CA ALA A 9 -22.53 11.98 10.46
C ALA A 9 -23.17 12.32 11.82
N GLN A 10 -24.43 11.93 12.04
CA GLN A 10 -25.13 12.22 13.30
C GLN A 10 -24.48 11.51 14.49
N GLU A 11 -24.16 10.22 14.36
CA GLU A 11 -23.48 9.45 15.40
C GLU A 11 -22.11 10.05 15.77
N LEU A 12 -21.38 10.57 14.78
CA LEU A 12 -20.11 11.25 15.00
C LEU A 12 -20.28 12.59 15.74
N LYS A 13 -21.32 13.38 15.40
CA LYS A 13 -21.66 14.61 16.13
C LYS A 13 -21.96 14.29 17.60
N ASP A 14 -22.80 13.28 17.84
CA ASP A 14 -23.19 12.86 19.19
C ASP A 14 -21.98 12.39 20.01
N LEU A 15 -21.03 11.66 19.39
CA LEU A 15 -19.77 11.27 20.04
C LEU A 15 -18.95 12.49 20.47
N ILE A 16 -18.75 13.44 19.56
CA ILE A 16 -17.93 14.64 19.77
C ILE A 16 -18.52 15.50 20.89
N GLU A 17 -19.85 15.68 20.90
CA GLU A 17 -20.56 16.41 21.94
C GLU A 17 -20.43 15.72 23.30
N ARG A 18 -20.72 14.40 23.34
CA ARG A 18 -20.64 13.61 24.58
C ARG A 18 -19.24 13.61 25.20
N ARG A 19 -18.20 13.50 24.38
CA ARG A 19 -16.79 13.54 24.84
C ARG A 19 -16.25 14.96 25.01
N SER A 20 -17.02 15.99 24.66
CA SER A 20 -16.59 17.38 24.74
C SER A 20 -15.25 17.64 24.04
N LEU A 21 -15.02 17.03 22.87
CA LEU A 21 -13.76 17.14 22.12
C LEU A 21 -13.56 18.55 21.58
N SER A 22 -12.51 19.27 21.96
CA SER A 22 -12.30 20.65 21.50
C SER A 22 -11.83 20.72 20.04
N HIS A 23 -11.02 19.74 19.63
CA HIS A 23 -10.47 19.60 18.30
C HIS A 23 -10.56 18.14 17.85
N ILE A 24 -10.67 17.95 16.54
CA ILE A 24 -10.71 16.64 15.90
C ILE A 24 -9.55 16.59 14.90
N LYS A 25 -8.79 15.49 14.91
CA LYS A 25 -7.73 15.29 13.92
C LYS A 25 -8.37 14.78 12.64
N VAL A 26 -8.10 15.46 11.52
CA VAL A 26 -8.55 15.05 10.20
C VAL A 26 -7.37 14.76 9.30
N GLY A 27 -7.49 13.77 8.42
CA GLY A 27 -6.43 13.43 7.49
C GLY A 27 -6.93 12.85 6.17
N VAL A 28 -6.14 13.04 5.12
CA VAL A 28 -6.30 12.43 3.80
C VAL A 28 -4.97 11.78 3.40
N PHE A 29 -4.99 10.80 2.51
CA PHE A 29 -3.77 10.20 1.98
C PHE A 29 -3.42 10.82 0.62
N ASP A 30 -2.17 11.27 0.48
CA ASP A 30 -1.62 11.75 -0.79
C ASP A 30 -1.21 10.58 -1.71
N ILE A 31 -0.68 10.93 -2.89
CA ILE A 31 -0.37 9.96 -3.95
C ILE A 31 0.66 8.91 -3.50
N ASP A 32 1.56 9.26 -2.58
CA ASP A 32 2.60 8.38 -2.04
C ASP A 32 2.15 7.60 -0.79
N GLY A 33 0.90 7.78 -0.38
CA GLY A 33 0.32 7.09 0.77
C GLY A 33 0.74 7.72 2.11
N ILE A 34 1.15 8.99 2.10
CA ILE A 34 1.45 9.75 3.32
C ILE A 34 0.16 10.39 3.82
N MET A 35 -0.13 10.22 5.11
CA MET A 35 -1.27 10.87 5.74
C MET A 35 -0.96 12.36 5.95
N ARG A 36 -1.73 13.23 5.29
CA ARG A 36 -1.65 14.69 5.40
C ARG A 36 -2.89 15.19 6.14
N GLY A 37 -2.73 16.00 7.17
CA GLY A 37 -3.84 16.32 8.07
C GLY A 37 -3.62 17.55 8.93
N LYS A 38 -4.63 17.85 9.76
CA LYS A 38 -4.61 18.96 10.71
C LYS A 38 -5.58 18.70 11.87
N TYR A 39 -5.38 19.40 12.99
CA TYR A 39 -6.41 19.53 14.00
C TYR A 39 -7.43 20.57 13.53
N MET A 40 -8.70 20.22 13.59
CA MET A 40 -9.82 21.08 13.23
C MET A 40 -10.62 21.40 14.49
N SER A 41 -10.93 22.67 14.73
CA SER A 41 -11.79 23.04 15.86
C SER A 41 -13.16 22.38 15.74
N ARG A 42 -13.81 22.07 16.86
CA ARG A 42 -15.13 21.42 16.89
C ARG A 42 -16.14 22.09 15.94
N GLU A 43 -16.31 23.41 16.04
CA GLU A 43 -17.26 24.16 15.21
C GLU A 43 -16.97 23.99 13.72
N LYS A 44 -15.70 24.12 13.31
CA LYS A 44 -15.30 23.95 11.92
C LYS A 44 -15.50 22.50 11.46
N PHE A 45 -15.21 21.53 12.32
CA PHE A 45 -15.40 20.11 12.03
C PHE A 45 -16.87 19.78 11.81
N LEU A 46 -17.77 20.23 12.69
CA LEU A 46 -19.20 20.01 12.54
C LEU A 46 -19.73 20.63 11.24
N SER A 47 -19.28 21.84 10.89
CA SER A 47 -19.62 22.44 9.59
C SER A 47 -19.04 21.68 8.40
N ALA A 48 -17.82 21.15 8.51
CA ALA A 48 -17.15 20.40 7.46
C ALA A 48 -17.78 19.02 7.25
N LEU A 49 -18.36 18.44 8.30
CA LEU A 49 -19.07 17.17 8.22
C LEU A 49 -20.33 17.26 7.36
N ASP A 50 -20.98 18.43 7.34
CA ASP A 50 -22.19 18.66 6.55
C ASP A 50 -21.90 19.13 5.12
N LYS A 51 -20.84 19.93 4.93
CA LYS A 51 -20.61 20.66 3.66
C LYS A 51 -19.29 20.33 2.97
N GLY A 52 -18.47 19.47 3.57
CA GLY A 52 -17.06 19.34 3.21
C GLY A 52 -16.24 20.57 3.61
N PHE A 53 -14.95 20.55 3.28
CA PHE A 53 -14.04 21.67 3.51
C PHE A 53 -12.98 21.74 2.41
N GLY A 54 -12.30 22.89 2.31
CA GLY A 54 -11.15 23.08 1.42
C GLY A 54 -9.86 22.54 2.04
N PHE A 55 -9.08 21.82 1.25
CA PHE A 55 -7.72 21.41 1.58
C PHE A 55 -6.81 21.85 0.45
N CYS A 56 -5.72 22.57 0.78
CA CYS A 56 -4.76 23.05 -0.21
C CYS A 56 -4.29 21.88 -1.10
N ASP A 57 -4.57 22.00 -2.39
CA ASP A 57 -4.37 20.96 -3.38
C ASP A 57 -2.88 20.72 -3.70
N VAL A 58 -1.97 21.53 -3.14
CA VAL A 58 -0.51 21.32 -3.19
C VAL A 58 -0.12 19.92 -2.78
N ILE A 59 -0.89 19.26 -1.90
CA ILE A 59 -0.58 17.89 -1.48
C ILE A 59 -0.78 16.85 -2.60
N LEU A 60 -1.48 17.22 -3.67
CA LEU A 60 -1.62 16.46 -4.91
C LEU A 60 -0.61 16.93 -5.97
N GLY A 61 0.23 17.91 -5.64
CA GLY A 61 1.19 18.57 -6.54
C GLY A 61 2.64 18.50 -6.07
N TRP A 62 2.95 17.65 -5.08
CA TRP A 62 4.30 17.47 -4.56
C TRP A 62 4.65 16.00 -4.30
N ASP A 63 5.94 15.71 -4.14
CA ASP A 63 6.45 14.40 -3.76
C ASP A 63 6.49 14.17 -2.25
N SER A 64 7.00 12.99 -1.86
CA SER A 64 7.17 12.59 -0.45
C SER A 64 8.05 13.51 0.40
N ASN A 65 8.85 14.37 -0.22
CA ASN A 65 9.72 15.36 0.43
C ASN A 65 9.25 16.80 0.16
N ASP A 66 7.95 16.95 -0.13
CA ASP A 66 7.26 18.21 -0.37
C ASP A 66 7.88 19.04 -1.52
N GLN A 67 8.59 18.40 -2.47
CA GLN A 67 9.06 19.08 -3.68
C GLN A 67 7.96 19.14 -4.72
N LEU A 68 7.73 20.33 -5.26
CA LEU A 68 6.65 20.61 -6.19
C LEU A 68 6.93 20.00 -7.56
N TYR A 69 5.97 19.23 -8.08
CA TYR A 69 6.01 18.72 -9.44
C TYR A 69 5.96 19.85 -10.46
N ASP A 70 6.77 19.74 -11.52
CA ASP A 70 6.76 20.69 -12.64
C ASP A 70 6.09 20.14 -13.92
N ASN A 71 5.63 18.89 -13.87
CA ASN A 71 5.14 18.13 -15.03
C ASN A 71 3.71 17.57 -14.88
N VAL A 72 2.98 17.99 -13.84
CA VAL A 72 1.57 17.62 -13.62
C VAL A 72 0.62 18.73 -14.07
N SER A 73 -0.62 18.38 -14.40
CA SER A 73 -1.63 19.35 -14.86
C SER A 73 -2.68 19.71 -13.82
N PHE A 74 -2.93 18.85 -12.84
CA PHE A 74 -4.04 19.01 -11.88
C PHE A 74 -3.87 20.22 -10.95
N THR A 75 -2.70 20.34 -10.30
CA THR A 75 -2.31 21.49 -9.49
C THR A 75 -0.85 21.85 -9.74
N GLY A 76 -0.48 23.11 -9.57
CA GLY A 76 0.87 23.61 -9.82
C GLY A 76 0.94 25.14 -9.76
N TRP A 77 2.09 25.71 -10.11
CA TRP A 77 2.24 27.16 -10.25
C TRP A 77 1.23 27.77 -11.25
N HIS A 78 0.79 26.99 -12.25
CA HIS A 78 -0.21 27.39 -13.23
C HIS A 78 -1.63 27.45 -12.67
N THR A 79 -1.93 26.79 -11.55
CA THR A 79 -3.22 26.86 -10.84
C THR A 79 -3.16 27.70 -9.57
N GLY A 80 -1.96 27.95 -9.04
CA GLY A 80 -1.74 28.74 -7.83
C GLY A 80 -1.97 27.97 -6.52
N TYR A 81 -2.02 26.63 -6.57
CA TYR A 81 -2.20 25.75 -5.40
C TYR A 81 -3.44 26.09 -4.55
N GLY A 82 -4.60 26.15 -5.18
CA GLY A 82 -5.87 26.48 -4.54
C GLY A 82 -6.35 25.41 -3.55
N ASP A 83 -7.50 25.64 -2.92
CA ASP A 83 -8.15 24.61 -2.10
C ASP A 83 -8.98 23.67 -2.99
N ALA A 84 -8.72 22.36 -2.87
CA ALA A 84 -9.57 21.32 -3.41
C ALA A 84 -10.63 20.88 -2.37
N PRO A 85 -11.85 20.52 -2.81
CA PRO A 85 -12.89 20.07 -1.91
C PRO A 85 -12.56 18.68 -1.33
N VAL A 86 -12.74 18.54 -0.02
CA VAL A 86 -12.61 17.29 0.74
C VAL A 86 -13.91 17.01 1.49
N ARG A 87 -14.40 15.77 1.41
CA ARG A 87 -15.50 15.28 2.23
C ARG A 87 -14.96 14.47 3.41
N LEU A 88 -15.54 14.64 4.59
CA LEU A 88 -15.22 13.81 5.76
C LEU A 88 -16.02 12.51 5.70
N LEU A 89 -15.43 11.44 6.23
CA LEU A 89 -15.96 10.08 6.17
C LEU A 89 -16.28 9.59 7.59
N PRO A 90 -17.52 9.73 8.09
CA PRO A 90 -17.87 9.37 9.46
C PRO A 90 -17.50 7.93 9.84
N GLU A 91 -17.65 6.99 8.89
CA GLU A 91 -17.36 5.56 9.04
C GLU A 91 -15.87 5.25 9.27
N THR A 92 -15.00 6.24 9.06
CA THR A 92 -13.55 6.13 9.27
C THR A 92 -13.10 6.64 10.63
N CYS A 93 -14.03 6.98 11.53
CA CYS A 93 -13.70 7.45 12.87
C CYS A 93 -12.86 6.39 13.61
N ARG A 94 -11.73 6.81 14.20
CA ARG A 94 -10.82 5.98 15.01
C ARG A 94 -10.50 6.66 16.32
N GLU A 95 -10.31 5.86 17.37
CA GLU A 95 -9.61 6.36 18.57
C GLU A 95 -8.16 6.70 18.22
N LEU A 96 -7.60 7.68 18.94
CA LEU A 96 -6.16 7.98 18.92
C LEU A 96 -5.58 7.67 20.30
N PRO A 97 -5.28 6.40 20.62
CA PRO A 97 -4.95 6.00 22.00
C PRO A 97 -3.63 6.60 22.51
N MET A 98 -2.76 7.04 21.60
CA MET A 98 -1.51 7.72 21.94
C MET A 98 -1.68 9.24 22.12
N GLU A 99 -2.88 9.79 21.97
CA GLU A 99 -3.21 11.20 22.17
C GLU A 99 -4.33 11.31 23.22
N GLN A 100 -4.26 12.29 24.12
CA GLN A 100 -5.26 12.40 25.19
C GLN A 100 -6.63 12.76 24.59
N ASP A 101 -7.61 11.89 24.84
CA ASP A 101 -9.02 12.06 24.46
C ASP A 101 -9.21 12.63 23.03
N SER A 102 -8.62 11.97 22.04
CA SER A 102 -8.66 12.43 20.66
C SER A 102 -9.15 11.34 19.71
N ILE A 103 -9.75 11.77 18.60
CA ILE A 103 -10.19 10.89 17.51
C ILE A 103 -9.59 11.35 16.19
N LEU A 104 -9.44 10.40 15.27
CA LEU A 104 -9.08 10.63 13.88
C LEU A 104 -10.29 10.38 13.00
N VAL A 105 -10.55 11.28 12.06
CA VAL A 105 -11.56 11.10 11.01
C VAL A 105 -10.89 11.32 9.67
N MET A 106 -10.97 10.35 8.78
CA MET A 106 -10.40 10.47 7.45
C MET A 106 -11.34 11.27 6.55
N GLY A 107 -10.74 11.93 5.55
CA GLY A 107 -11.45 12.50 4.43
C GLY A 107 -10.96 11.93 3.12
N GLU A 108 -11.65 12.29 2.05
CA GLU A 108 -11.17 12.09 0.69
C GLU A 108 -11.48 13.30 -0.17
N PHE A 109 -10.64 13.52 -1.18
CA PHE A 109 -10.86 14.56 -2.17
C PHE A 109 -12.09 14.23 -3.03
N ASP A 110 -12.90 15.25 -3.28
CA ASP A 110 -14.18 15.15 -3.98
C ASP A 110 -14.16 15.96 -5.29
N GLN A 111 -15.25 15.90 -6.06
CA GLN A 111 -15.44 16.65 -7.30
C GLN A 111 -14.28 16.42 -8.29
N ALA A 112 -13.68 17.48 -8.84
CA ALA A 112 -12.55 17.36 -9.76
C ALA A 112 -11.33 16.67 -9.11
N ALA A 113 -11.10 16.89 -7.81
CA ALA A 113 -9.96 16.31 -7.10
C ALA A 113 -10.09 14.80 -6.86
N ALA A 114 -11.31 14.26 -6.88
CA ALA A 114 -11.54 12.81 -6.83
C ALA A 114 -10.89 12.06 -8.00
N GLN A 115 -10.60 12.74 -9.12
CA GLN A 115 -9.95 12.13 -10.29
C GLN A 115 -8.51 11.69 -10.00
N VAL A 116 -7.81 12.35 -9.07
CA VAL A 116 -6.41 12.04 -8.71
C VAL A 116 -6.27 11.51 -7.28
N CYS A 117 -7.38 11.40 -6.54
CA CYS A 117 -7.39 10.89 -5.18
C CYS A 117 -7.13 9.36 -5.13
N PRO A 118 -6.18 8.88 -4.32
CA PRO A 118 -5.90 7.45 -4.19
C PRO A 118 -7.10 6.63 -3.72
N ARG A 119 -7.77 7.10 -2.67
CA ARG A 119 -8.95 6.42 -2.10
C ARG A 119 -10.09 6.34 -3.11
N ALA A 120 -10.39 7.45 -3.80
CA ALA A 120 -11.41 7.48 -4.84
C ALA A 120 -11.05 6.60 -6.05
N THR A 121 -9.76 6.44 -6.35
CA THR A 121 -9.28 5.54 -7.42
C THR A 121 -9.59 4.08 -7.11
N LEU A 122 -9.32 3.63 -5.88
CA LEU A 122 -9.79 2.32 -5.42
C LEU A 122 -11.32 2.23 -5.47
N GLY A 123 -12.03 3.28 -5.02
CA GLY A 123 -13.49 3.35 -5.08
C GLY A 123 -14.07 3.12 -6.48
N ARG A 124 -13.46 3.68 -7.53
CA ARG A 124 -13.86 3.44 -8.93
C ARG A 124 -13.74 1.97 -9.33
N VAL A 125 -12.63 1.33 -8.97
CA VAL A 125 -12.39 -0.11 -9.24
C VAL A 125 -13.43 -0.96 -8.52
N LEU A 126 -13.69 -0.68 -7.23
CA LEU A 126 -14.67 -1.42 -6.44
C LEU A 126 -16.11 -1.23 -6.95
N ALA A 127 -16.47 -0.02 -7.40
CA ALA A 127 -17.78 0.24 -7.99
C ALA A 127 -17.99 -0.55 -9.30
N ARG A 128 -16.94 -0.75 -10.12
CA ARG A 128 -17.02 -1.64 -11.29
C ARG A 128 -17.16 -3.10 -10.87
N ALA A 129 -16.40 -3.55 -9.87
CA ALA A 129 -16.52 -4.90 -9.33
C ALA A 129 -17.93 -5.21 -8.82
N GLU A 130 -18.55 -4.26 -8.11
CA GLU A 130 -19.93 -4.40 -7.62
C GLU A 130 -20.95 -4.54 -8.76
N LYS A 131 -20.77 -3.77 -9.85
CA LYS A 131 -21.59 -3.89 -11.07
C LYS A 131 -21.42 -5.25 -11.75
N MET A 132 -20.25 -5.85 -11.67
CA MET A 132 -19.99 -7.22 -12.11
C MET A 132 -20.61 -8.28 -11.18
N GLY A 133 -21.13 -7.86 -10.01
CA GLY A 133 -21.75 -8.74 -9.02
C GLY A 133 -20.78 -9.35 -8.03
N PHE A 134 -19.61 -8.72 -7.84
CA PHE A 134 -18.55 -9.21 -6.98
C PHE A 134 -18.40 -8.39 -5.70
N SER A 135 -18.03 -9.07 -4.62
CA SER A 135 -17.59 -8.47 -3.37
C SER A 135 -16.20 -9.01 -3.03
N LEU A 136 -15.30 -8.11 -2.62
CA LEU A 136 -13.89 -8.45 -2.39
C LEU A 136 -13.54 -8.40 -0.92
N ARG A 137 -12.81 -9.42 -0.48
CA ARG A 137 -12.15 -9.45 0.83
C ARG A 137 -10.65 -9.52 0.64
N CYS A 138 -9.95 -8.58 1.25
CA CYS A 138 -8.53 -8.34 1.04
C CYS A 138 -7.78 -8.25 2.37
N GLY A 139 -6.54 -8.72 2.40
CA GLY A 139 -5.62 -8.59 3.54
C GLY A 139 -4.24 -8.14 3.06
N PHE A 140 -3.50 -7.47 3.94
CA PHE A 140 -2.15 -7.00 3.67
C PHE A 140 -1.16 -7.64 4.64
N GLU A 141 -0.02 -8.08 4.12
CA GLU A 141 1.14 -8.49 4.92
C GLU A 141 2.26 -7.49 4.66
N PHE A 142 2.72 -6.79 5.70
CA PHE A 142 3.82 -5.84 5.58
C PHE A 142 5.06 -6.32 6.32
N GLU A 143 6.17 -6.38 5.60
CA GLU A 143 7.50 -6.51 6.17
C GLU A 143 8.07 -5.12 6.51
N PHE A 144 8.58 -4.95 7.73
CA PHE A 144 9.19 -3.71 8.18
C PHE A 144 10.38 -3.91 9.11
N PHE A 145 11.38 -3.04 8.97
CA PHE A 145 12.53 -3.04 9.88
C PHE A 145 12.28 -2.07 11.02
N VAL A 146 12.68 -2.47 12.23
CA VAL A 146 12.68 -1.66 13.43
C VAL A 146 14.11 -1.47 13.92
N PHE A 147 14.46 -0.22 14.21
CA PHE A 147 15.76 0.19 14.70
C PHE A 147 15.65 0.82 16.09
N ASP A 148 16.66 0.60 16.93
CA ASP A 148 16.86 1.36 18.18
C ASP A 148 17.49 2.73 17.86
N GLU A 149 16.80 3.49 17.00
CA GLU A 149 17.22 4.78 16.47
C GLU A 149 16.04 5.74 16.47
N SER A 150 16.31 7.03 16.63
CA SER A 150 15.33 8.09 16.35
C SER A 150 15.51 8.64 14.92
N PRO A 151 14.52 9.37 14.37
CA PRO A 151 14.68 10.09 13.11
C PRO A 151 15.90 11.04 13.10
N GLU A 152 16.25 11.64 14.23
CA GLU A 152 17.42 12.50 14.38
C GLU A 152 18.70 11.67 14.31
N SER A 153 18.77 10.57 15.08
CA SER A 153 19.95 9.69 15.13
C SER A 153 20.30 9.10 13.76
N VAL A 154 19.31 8.64 12.98
CA VAL A 154 19.59 8.10 11.64
C VAL A 154 20.17 9.17 10.69
N ARG A 155 19.76 10.44 10.84
CA ARG A 155 20.28 11.56 10.04
C ARG A 155 21.69 11.96 10.48
N GLU A 156 21.94 12.03 11.79
CA GLU A 156 23.28 12.29 12.33
C GLU A 156 24.30 11.25 11.86
N LYS A 157 23.87 9.99 11.75
CA LYS A 157 24.67 8.88 11.24
C LYS A 157 24.74 8.81 9.71
N ASN A 158 24.08 9.73 9.00
CA ASN A 158 23.94 9.71 7.53
C ASN A 158 23.45 8.34 7.01
N TYR A 159 22.51 7.72 7.72
CA TYR A 159 21.93 6.41 7.41
C TYR A 159 22.95 5.26 7.36
N LYS A 160 24.10 5.40 8.02
CA LYS A 160 25.15 4.36 8.14
C LYS A 160 25.20 3.82 9.57
N ASN A 161 25.68 2.59 9.75
CA ASN A 161 25.89 1.97 11.08
C ASN A 161 24.65 2.02 12.00
N LEU A 162 23.47 1.80 11.41
CA LEU A 162 22.20 1.81 12.14
C LEU A 162 22.07 0.59 13.05
N GLN A 163 21.57 0.79 14.26
CA GLN A 163 21.32 -0.27 15.22
C GLN A 163 19.92 -0.85 15.05
N ALA A 164 19.82 -2.04 14.47
CA ALA A 164 18.55 -2.78 14.42
C ALA A 164 18.11 -3.19 15.83
N MET A 165 16.79 -3.28 16.05
CA MET A 165 16.19 -3.67 17.34
C MET A 165 16.68 -5.05 17.83
N ALA A 166 17.02 -5.95 16.90
CA ALA A 166 17.62 -7.25 17.21
C ALA A 166 18.62 -7.70 16.12
N PRO A 167 19.72 -8.41 16.45
CA PRO A 167 20.78 -8.77 15.50
C PRO A 167 20.63 -10.19 14.91
N GLY A 168 20.91 -10.39 13.61
CA GLY A 168 20.99 -11.71 12.96
C GLY A 168 19.70 -12.20 12.28
N HIS A 169 19.78 -13.34 11.58
CA HIS A 169 18.68 -13.96 10.82
C HIS A 169 17.89 -14.97 11.67
N PHE A 170 16.92 -14.48 12.43
CA PHE A 170 16.10 -15.33 13.29
C PHE A 170 14.61 -15.16 13.00
N GLY A 171 14.20 -15.45 11.75
CA GLY A 171 12.79 -15.49 11.37
C GLY A 171 12.00 -16.43 12.29
N TYR A 172 10.77 -16.03 12.62
CA TYR A 172 9.87 -16.73 13.56
C TYR A 172 10.43 -16.94 14.99
N SER A 173 11.38 -16.11 15.45
CA SER A 173 11.99 -16.27 16.77
C SER A 173 11.05 -15.93 17.93
N MET A 174 10.52 -16.97 18.60
CA MET A 174 9.78 -16.80 19.85
C MET A 174 10.61 -16.18 20.99
N LEU A 175 11.94 -16.36 20.95
CA LEU A 175 12.83 -15.77 21.95
C LEU A 175 12.79 -14.24 21.87
N ARG A 176 12.90 -13.67 20.67
CA ARG A 176 12.92 -12.22 20.51
C ARG A 176 11.55 -11.59 20.71
N THR A 177 10.47 -12.22 20.23
CA THR A 177 9.11 -11.75 20.55
C THR A 177 8.83 -11.75 22.06
N SER A 178 9.40 -12.70 22.81
CA SER A 178 9.28 -12.75 24.27
C SER A 178 10.18 -11.73 24.99
N VAL A 179 11.41 -11.51 24.50
CA VAL A 179 12.34 -10.50 25.07
C VAL A 179 11.83 -9.08 24.85
N HIS A 180 11.24 -8.81 23.68
CA HIS A 180 10.70 -7.50 23.32
C HIS A 180 9.18 -7.40 23.50
N ALA A 181 8.59 -8.24 24.36
CA ALA A 181 7.15 -8.43 24.48
C ALA A 181 6.37 -7.12 24.67
N ASP A 182 6.90 -6.14 25.40
CA ASP A 182 6.23 -4.85 25.61
C ASP A 182 6.01 -4.08 24.31
N PHE A 183 6.98 -4.11 23.38
CA PHE A 183 6.85 -3.47 22.08
C PHE A 183 5.85 -4.20 21.18
N TYR A 184 5.92 -5.54 21.14
CA TYR A 184 5.01 -6.36 20.35
C TYR A 184 3.56 -6.21 20.84
N ARG A 185 3.35 -6.34 22.15
CA ARG A 185 2.01 -6.24 22.75
C ARG A 185 1.44 -4.83 22.65
N GLY A 186 2.28 -3.80 22.79
CA GLY A 186 1.82 -2.42 22.61
C GLY A 186 1.47 -2.10 21.15
N LEU A 187 2.21 -2.64 20.17
CA LEU A 187 1.83 -2.51 18.76
C LEU A 187 0.52 -3.25 18.45
N LEU A 188 0.36 -4.48 18.95
CA LEU A 188 -0.89 -5.25 18.83
C LEU A 188 -2.07 -4.48 19.44
N GLN A 189 -1.90 -3.96 20.67
CA GLN A 189 -2.95 -3.20 21.36
C GLN A 189 -3.32 -1.92 20.60
N LEU A 190 -2.33 -1.16 20.13
CA LEU A 190 -2.56 0.03 19.30
C LEU A 190 -3.41 -0.33 18.08
N CYS A 191 -3.07 -1.43 17.41
CA CYS A 191 -3.77 -1.90 16.23
C CYS A 191 -5.21 -2.31 16.49
N GLU A 192 -5.49 -2.99 17.61
CA GLU A 192 -6.86 -3.29 18.04
C GLU A 192 -7.67 -2.01 18.32
N GLU A 193 -7.10 -1.07 19.09
CA GLU A 193 -7.77 0.18 19.46
C GLU A 193 -8.04 1.11 18.26
N MET A 194 -7.21 1.02 17.22
CA MET A 194 -7.32 1.81 15.99
C MET A 194 -8.02 1.10 14.82
N ASP A 195 -8.74 0.00 15.07
CA ASP A 195 -9.47 -0.77 14.05
C ASP A 195 -8.60 -1.36 12.94
N MET A 196 -7.34 -1.68 13.22
CA MET A 196 -6.41 -2.25 12.25
C MET A 196 -5.78 -3.55 12.80
N PRO A 197 -6.60 -4.53 13.23
CA PRO A 197 -6.12 -5.69 13.95
C PRO A 197 -5.13 -6.51 13.13
N ILE A 198 -4.12 -7.03 13.84
CA ILE A 198 -3.06 -7.86 13.26
C ILE A 198 -3.40 -9.32 13.56
N GLU A 199 -3.58 -10.13 12.52
CA GLU A 199 -3.82 -11.57 12.61
C GLU A 199 -2.54 -12.31 13.03
N GLY A 200 -1.39 -11.88 12.50
CA GLY A 200 -0.08 -12.46 12.83
C GLY A 200 0.99 -11.39 12.89
N LEU A 201 1.79 -11.41 13.96
CA LEU A 201 2.97 -10.56 14.13
C LEU A 201 4.16 -11.43 14.50
N HIS A 202 5.17 -11.47 13.64
CA HIS A 202 6.37 -12.26 13.88
C HIS A 202 7.61 -11.58 13.30
N GLU A 203 8.77 -12.19 13.56
CA GLU A 203 10.01 -11.76 12.94
C GLU A 203 10.23 -12.42 11.60
N GLU A 204 10.84 -11.67 10.69
CA GLU A 204 11.23 -12.16 9.38
C GLU A 204 12.76 -12.26 9.26
N THR A 205 13.23 -12.73 8.10
CA THR A 205 14.64 -13.03 7.84
C THR A 205 15.47 -11.74 7.76
N GLY A 206 16.03 -11.33 8.90
CA GLY A 206 16.99 -10.24 8.97
C GLY A 206 17.06 -9.60 10.37
N PRO A 207 18.04 -8.72 10.60
CA PRO A 207 18.14 -8.01 11.86
C PRO A 207 17.00 -6.98 12.00
N GLY A 208 16.19 -7.10 13.05
CA GLY A 208 15.10 -6.19 13.35
C GLY A 208 13.93 -6.23 12.37
N VAL A 209 13.84 -7.23 11.50
CA VAL A 209 12.72 -7.39 10.55
C VAL A 209 11.53 -8.01 11.25
N MET A 210 10.37 -7.40 11.04
CA MET A 210 9.08 -7.87 11.50
C MET A 210 8.14 -7.98 10.30
N GLU A 211 7.20 -8.92 10.37
CA GLU A 211 6.06 -9.02 9.45
C GLU A 211 4.76 -8.90 10.26
N ALA A 212 3.86 -8.03 9.78
CA ALA A 212 2.50 -7.92 10.28
C ALA A 212 1.52 -8.32 9.18
N ALA A 213 0.79 -9.42 9.41
CA ALA A 213 -0.36 -9.82 8.62
C ALA A 213 -1.61 -9.18 9.23
N LEU A 214 -2.20 -8.21 8.53
CA LEU A 214 -3.45 -7.56 8.94
C LEU A 214 -4.64 -8.46 8.65
N CYS A 215 -5.61 -8.48 9.55
CA CYS A 215 -6.86 -9.23 9.37
C CYS A 215 -7.56 -8.82 8.06
N ALA A 216 -7.96 -9.80 7.26
CA ALA A 216 -8.63 -9.53 5.99
C ALA A 216 -10.02 -8.92 6.18
N ASN A 217 -10.33 -7.87 5.42
CA ASN A 217 -11.59 -7.13 5.50
C ASN A 217 -12.13 -6.75 4.11
N THR A 218 -13.25 -6.03 4.04
CA THR A 218 -13.73 -5.45 2.77
C THR A 218 -12.63 -4.60 2.14
N ALA A 219 -12.53 -4.60 0.80
CA ALA A 219 -11.37 -4.01 0.11
C ALA A 219 -11.05 -2.55 0.50
N MET A 220 -12.07 -1.68 0.66
CA MET A 220 -11.84 -0.30 1.10
C MET A 220 -11.33 -0.24 2.55
N GLN A 221 -11.95 -1.00 3.45
CA GLN A 221 -11.52 -1.04 4.86
C GLN A 221 -10.11 -1.63 5.00
N ALA A 222 -9.77 -2.66 4.23
CA ALA A 222 -8.42 -3.23 4.21
C ALA A 222 -7.36 -2.20 3.78
N ALA A 223 -7.66 -1.36 2.78
CA ALA A 223 -6.77 -0.29 2.36
C ALA A 223 -6.68 0.86 3.38
N ASP A 224 -7.80 1.22 4.01
CA ASP A 224 -7.85 2.18 5.13
C ASP A 224 -6.97 1.69 6.30
N GLN A 225 -7.13 0.43 6.71
CA GLN A 225 -6.37 -0.23 7.77
C GLN A 225 -4.88 -0.33 7.44
N ALA A 226 -4.52 -0.75 6.22
CA ALA A 226 -3.14 -0.84 5.77
C ALA A 226 -2.42 0.53 5.77
N SER A 227 -3.11 1.58 5.33
CA SER A 227 -2.54 2.95 5.27
C SER A 227 -2.34 3.54 6.67
N LEU A 228 -3.29 3.31 7.57
CA LEU A 228 -3.18 3.69 8.98
C LEU A 228 -2.08 2.88 9.68
N PHE A 229 -2.00 1.56 9.46
CA PHE A 229 -0.98 0.70 10.04
C PHE A 229 0.43 1.21 9.77
N LYS A 230 0.76 1.54 8.52
CA LYS A 230 2.06 2.11 8.15
C LYS A 230 2.35 3.40 8.90
N THR A 231 1.36 4.27 9.04
CA THR A 231 1.50 5.58 9.69
C THR A 231 1.68 5.44 11.20
N PHE A 232 0.79 4.69 11.84
CA PHE A 232 0.73 4.58 13.29
C PHE A 232 1.78 3.62 13.87
N THR A 233 2.27 2.65 13.10
CA THR A 233 3.47 1.88 13.46
C THR A 233 4.70 2.79 13.57
N LYS A 234 4.88 3.73 12.62
CA LYS A 234 5.98 4.71 12.69
C LYS A 234 5.84 5.62 13.91
N ILE A 235 4.64 6.12 14.19
CA ILE A 235 4.37 6.96 15.36
C ILE A 235 4.65 6.18 16.65
N TYR A 236 4.16 4.94 16.74
CA TYR A 236 4.37 4.07 17.90
C TYR A 236 5.85 3.81 18.15
N ALA A 237 6.59 3.42 17.10
CA ALA A 237 8.04 3.22 17.20
C ALA A 237 8.74 4.48 17.72
N GLN A 238 8.47 5.65 17.13
CA GLN A 238 9.11 6.91 17.53
C GLN A 238 8.80 7.29 18.98
N LYS A 239 7.55 7.11 19.43
CA LYS A 239 7.18 7.34 20.83
C LYS A 239 7.90 6.41 21.82
N HIS A 240 8.42 5.28 21.35
CA HIS A 240 9.18 4.31 22.14
C HIS A 240 10.69 4.35 21.83
N GLY A 241 11.21 5.47 21.31
CA GLY A 241 12.64 5.67 21.06
C GLY A 241 13.19 4.79 19.93
N ARG A 242 12.33 4.36 19.00
CA ARG A 242 12.68 3.50 17.87
C ARG A 242 12.24 4.10 16.55
N MET A 243 12.72 3.54 15.45
CA MET A 243 12.32 3.92 14.10
C MET A 243 11.88 2.68 13.33
N ALA A 244 10.62 2.67 12.89
CA ALA A 244 10.12 1.70 11.93
C ALA A 244 10.22 2.26 10.51
N THR A 245 10.70 1.47 9.56
CA THR A 245 10.73 1.84 8.14
C THR A 245 10.02 0.80 7.28
N PHE A 246 9.30 1.29 6.27
CA PHE A 246 8.60 0.49 5.25
C PHE A 246 9.27 0.62 3.87
N MET A 247 10.48 1.20 3.82
CA MET A 247 11.24 1.41 2.58
C MET A 247 11.46 0.07 1.86
N ALA A 248 11.22 -0.01 0.55
CA ALA A 248 11.27 -1.29 -0.17
C ALA A 248 12.61 -2.04 -0.03
N ARG A 249 13.73 -1.33 0.04
CA ARG A 249 15.05 -1.90 0.31
C ARG A 249 15.98 -0.85 0.92
N TRP A 250 16.15 -0.89 2.24
CA TRP A 250 17.04 0.07 2.92
C TRP A 250 18.52 -0.33 2.88
N SER A 251 18.84 -1.62 2.68
CA SER A 251 20.22 -2.15 2.73
C SER A 251 20.53 -3.06 1.54
N PRO A 252 21.77 -3.03 1.01
CA PRO A 252 22.23 -4.04 0.06
C PRO A 252 22.39 -5.42 0.71
N ASP A 253 22.66 -5.49 2.02
CA ASP A 253 22.98 -6.72 2.74
C ASP A 253 21.74 -7.52 3.17
N TRP A 254 20.59 -6.87 3.24
CA TRP A 254 19.36 -7.47 3.76
C TRP A 254 18.26 -7.59 2.69
N PRO A 255 17.33 -8.56 2.84
CA PRO A 255 16.18 -8.66 1.97
C PRO A 255 15.35 -7.38 1.93
N GLY A 256 14.68 -7.17 0.80
CA GLY A 256 13.71 -6.08 0.66
C GLY A 256 12.43 -6.33 1.45
N GLN A 257 11.63 -5.29 1.60
CA GLN A 257 10.40 -5.26 2.36
C GLN A 257 9.17 -5.30 1.44
N SER A 258 8.36 -6.32 1.63
CA SER A 258 7.17 -6.60 0.82
C SER A 258 5.90 -6.09 1.50
N GLY A 259 4.90 -5.80 0.66
CA GLY A 259 3.54 -5.47 1.06
C GLY A 259 2.57 -6.43 0.37
N HIS A 260 2.63 -7.73 0.67
CA HIS A 260 1.83 -8.73 -0.03
C HIS A 260 0.34 -8.44 0.13
N ILE A 261 -0.42 -8.68 -0.94
CA ILE A 261 -1.88 -8.46 -0.94
C ILE A 261 -2.59 -9.77 -1.18
N HIS A 262 -3.39 -10.21 -0.22
CA HIS A 262 -4.26 -11.37 -0.37
C HIS A 262 -5.63 -10.93 -0.86
N ILE A 263 -6.16 -11.61 -1.88
CA ILE A 263 -7.46 -11.27 -2.48
C ILE A 263 -8.31 -12.52 -2.61
N SER A 264 -9.54 -12.43 -2.12
CA SER A 264 -10.62 -13.38 -2.38
C SER A 264 -11.86 -12.63 -2.85
N ILE A 265 -12.69 -13.29 -3.65
CA ILE A 265 -13.88 -12.68 -4.25
C ILE A 265 -15.07 -13.60 -4.05
N THR A 266 -16.20 -13.01 -3.66
CA THR A 266 -17.49 -13.69 -3.57
C THR A 266 -18.50 -13.07 -4.54
N ASP A 267 -19.51 -13.86 -4.91
CA ASP A 267 -20.71 -13.35 -5.57
C ASP A 267 -21.63 -12.60 -4.58
N LYS A 268 -22.73 -12.02 -5.07
CA LYS A 268 -23.75 -11.37 -4.24
C LYS A 268 -24.45 -12.29 -3.22
N LYS A 269 -24.30 -13.60 -3.35
CA LYS A 269 -24.85 -14.60 -2.41
C LYS A 269 -23.82 -15.01 -1.36
N GLY A 270 -22.59 -14.48 -1.42
CA GLY A 270 -21.50 -14.82 -0.52
C GLY A 270 -20.74 -16.09 -0.90
N ASN A 271 -21.00 -16.68 -2.08
CA ASN A 271 -20.24 -17.84 -2.55
C ASN A 271 -18.91 -17.38 -3.15
N SER A 272 -17.81 -18.06 -2.81
CA SER A 272 -16.52 -17.79 -3.45
C SER A 272 -16.60 -18.08 -4.94
N ILE A 273 -16.20 -17.11 -5.75
CA ILE A 273 -16.08 -17.30 -7.19
C ILE A 273 -14.75 -17.93 -7.57
N PHE A 274 -13.78 -17.99 -6.66
CA PHE A 274 -12.46 -18.55 -6.92
C PHE A 274 -12.37 -20.06 -6.69
N HIS A 275 -13.25 -20.60 -5.85
CA HIS A 275 -13.21 -21.98 -5.43
C HIS A 275 -14.11 -22.87 -6.29
N ASP A 276 -13.52 -23.91 -6.88
CA ASP A 276 -14.23 -24.99 -7.59
C ASP A 276 -13.62 -26.33 -7.17
N PRO A 277 -14.29 -27.13 -6.30
CA PRO A 277 -13.71 -28.35 -5.72
C PRO A 277 -13.50 -29.46 -6.76
N ASP A 278 -14.12 -29.35 -7.94
CA ASP A 278 -14.03 -30.37 -9.00
C ASP A 278 -12.86 -30.09 -9.96
N LYS A 279 -12.14 -28.97 -9.79
CA LYS A 279 -11.02 -28.56 -10.65
C LYS A 279 -9.66 -28.67 -9.97
N PRO A 280 -8.56 -28.88 -10.74
CA PRO A 280 -7.21 -28.94 -10.19
C PRO A 280 -6.86 -27.70 -9.33
N GLY A 281 -6.35 -27.94 -8.12
CA GLY A 281 -5.99 -26.86 -7.18
C GLY A 281 -7.19 -26.09 -6.62
N ASN A 282 -8.40 -26.65 -6.74
CA ASN A 282 -9.68 -26.03 -6.39
C ASN A 282 -9.92 -24.69 -7.11
N MET A 283 -9.32 -24.50 -8.28
CA MET A 283 -9.35 -23.23 -9.02
C MET A 283 -10.51 -23.20 -10.02
N SER A 284 -11.44 -22.28 -9.81
CA SER A 284 -12.49 -22.00 -10.79
C SER A 284 -11.95 -21.36 -12.08
N ASP A 285 -12.79 -21.27 -13.11
CA ASP A 285 -12.43 -20.53 -14.34
C ASP A 285 -12.25 -19.04 -14.06
N ALA A 286 -13.04 -18.49 -13.13
CA ALA A 286 -12.91 -17.10 -12.72
C ALA A 286 -11.58 -16.84 -12.01
N MET A 287 -11.08 -17.77 -11.18
CA MET A 287 -9.76 -17.63 -10.56
C MET A 287 -8.64 -17.71 -11.61
N ASN A 288 -8.74 -18.64 -12.56
CA ASN A 288 -7.78 -18.75 -13.66
C ASN A 288 -7.73 -17.44 -14.47
N ALA A 289 -8.88 -16.89 -14.83
CA ALA A 289 -8.98 -15.63 -15.56
C ALA A 289 -8.48 -14.44 -14.73
N PHE A 290 -8.74 -14.43 -13.42
CA PHE A 290 -8.21 -13.41 -12.51
C PHE A 290 -6.69 -13.43 -12.44
N VAL A 291 -6.07 -14.61 -12.24
CA VAL A 291 -4.62 -14.77 -12.25
C VAL A 291 -4.03 -14.40 -13.61
N ALA A 292 -4.71 -14.73 -14.71
CA ALA A 292 -4.29 -14.37 -16.06
C ALA A 292 -4.23 -12.84 -16.27
N GLY A 293 -5.27 -12.13 -15.83
CA GLY A 293 -5.32 -10.68 -15.90
C GLY A 293 -4.20 -10.03 -15.08
N GLN A 294 -4.00 -10.49 -13.84
CA GLN A 294 -2.89 -10.04 -13.01
C GLN A 294 -1.53 -10.29 -13.68
N GLN A 295 -1.30 -11.51 -14.19
CA GLN A 295 -0.05 -11.87 -14.86
C GLN A 295 0.23 -10.97 -16.07
N GLN A 296 -0.75 -10.79 -16.96
CA GLN A 296 -0.53 -10.06 -18.22
C GLN A 296 -0.40 -8.54 -18.02
N LEU A 297 -1.07 -7.97 -17.01
CA LEU A 297 -1.08 -6.53 -16.76
C LEU A 297 -0.05 -6.08 -15.72
N MET A 298 0.57 -6.99 -14.97
CA MET A 298 1.56 -6.65 -13.95
C MET A 298 2.70 -5.75 -14.47
N PRO A 299 3.30 -5.98 -15.66
CA PRO A 299 4.32 -5.06 -16.19
C PRO A 299 3.80 -3.63 -16.40
N GLN A 300 2.53 -3.47 -16.78
CA GLN A 300 1.91 -2.17 -17.00
C GLN A 300 1.48 -1.49 -15.70
N MET A 301 1.15 -2.27 -14.67
CA MET A 301 0.69 -1.77 -13.37
C MET A 301 1.81 -1.65 -12.32
N LEU A 302 3.04 -2.07 -12.65
CA LEU A 302 4.14 -2.21 -11.69
C LEU A 302 4.42 -0.92 -10.91
N ALA A 303 4.34 0.24 -11.56
CA ALA A 303 4.60 1.54 -10.94
C ALA A 303 3.65 1.85 -9.76
N MET A 304 2.47 1.23 -9.68
CA MET A 304 1.54 1.43 -8.55
C MET A 304 1.86 0.57 -7.32
N VAL A 305 2.62 -0.51 -7.52
CA VAL A 305 2.93 -1.51 -6.48
C VAL A 305 4.42 -1.53 -6.12
N ALA A 306 5.27 -0.94 -6.95
CA ALA A 306 6.69 -0.65 -6.73
C ALA A 306 6.95 0.83 -7.13
N PRO A 307 6.54 1.79 -6.29
CA PRO A 307 6.33 3.17 -6.74
C PRO A 307 7.53 4.11 -6.51
N THR A 308 8.63 3.63 -5.94
CA THR A 308 9.85 4.41 -5.69
C THR A 308 11.00 3.88 -6.54
N VAL A 309 12.05 4.69 -6.76
CA VAL A 309 13.28 4.20 -7.40
C VAL A 309 13.88 3.04 -6.59
N ASN A 310 13.78 3.13 -5.26
CA ASN A 310 14.27 2.12 -4.35
C ASN A 310 13.53 0.77 -4.48
N SER A 311 12.25 0.77 -4.85
CA SER A 311 11.50 -0.47 -5.09
C SER A 311 12.17 -1.36 -6.15
N TYR A 312 12.81 -0.79 -7.17
CA TYR A 312 13.50 -1.56 -8.24
C TYR A 312 14.84 -2.14 -7.77
N SER A 313 15.40 -1.61 -6.68
CA SER A 313 16.55 -2.24 -6.02
C SER A 313 16.15 -3.53 -5.31
N ARG A 314 14.87 -3.71 -4.93
CA ARG A 314 14.34 -4.98 -4.42
C ARG A 314 14.14 -6.01 -5.54
N LEU A 315 13.74 -5.57 -6.74
CA LEU A 315 13.39 -6.44 -7.89
C LEU A 315 14.62 -6.96 -8.65
N VAL A 316 15.57 -7.56 -7.93
CA VAL A 316 16.78 -8.18 -8.49
C VAL A 316 16.81 -9.69 -8.21
N PRO A 317 17.41 -10.50 -9.10
CA PRO A 317 17.50 -11.94 -8.88
C PRO A 317 18.13 -12.32 -7.53
N GLY A 318 17.60 -13.37 -6.87
CA GLY A 318 18.22 -13.99 -5.69
C GLY A 318 17.74 -13.51 -4.32
N PHE A 319 16.82 -12.55 -4.22
CA PHE A 319 16.35 -11.97 -2.96
C PHE A 319 14.83 -12.12 -2.72
N TRP A 320 14.23 -13.25 -3.10
CA TRP A 320 12.79 -13.55 -2.95
C TRP A 320 11.83 -12.61 -3.70
N ALA A 321 12.35 -11.60 -4.41
CA ALA A 321 11.58 -10.72 -5.27
C ALA A 321 11.50 -11.30 -6.70
N PRO A 322 10.31 -11.31 -7.34
CA PRO A 322 10.16 -11.74 -8.72
C PRO A 322 10.68 -10.70 -9.72
N THR A 323 11.30 -11.15 -10.82
CA THR A 323 11.72 -10.31 -11.97
C THR A 323 10.76 -10.39 -13.16
N ASP A 324 9.83 -11.34 -13.10
CA ASP A 324 8.86 -11.63 -14.14
C ASP A 324 7.50 -11.81 -13.49
N ALA A 325 6.44 -11.49 -14.23
CA ALA A 325 5.05 -11.72 -13.85
C ALA A 325 4.70 -13.22 -13.87
N SER A 326 5.38 -13.98 -13.02
CA SER A 326 5.26 -15.42 -12.85
C SER A 326 4.13 -15.76 -11.88
N TRP A 327 3.55 -16.96 -12.03
CA TRP A 327 2.57 -17.47 -11.08
C TRP A 327 2.77 -18.95 -10.80
N GLY A 328 2.34 -19.39 -9.61
CA GLY A 328 2.35 -20.80 -9.23
C GLY A 328 1.39 -21.07 -8.08
N ILE A 329 1.09 -22.35 -7.86
CA ILE A 329 0.29 -22.81 -6.72
C ILE A 329 1.24 -23.08 -5.56
N GLU A 330 1.00 -22.46 -4.39
CA GLU A 330 1.86 -22.57 -3.22
C GLU A 330 3.35 -22.30 -3.49
N ASN A 331 3.64 -21.38 -4.42
CA ASN A 331 4.99 -21.04 -4.83
C ASN A 331 5.38 -19.60 -4.46
N ARG A 332 6.19 -19.46 -3.40
CA ARG A 332 6.68 -18.15 -2.91
C ARG A 332 7.76 -17.51 -3.80
N THR A 333 8.31 -18.24 -4.78
CA THR A 333 9.27 -17.69 -5.76
C THR A 333 8.58 -16.93 -6.90
N CYS A 334 7.25 -17.03 -7.01
CA CYS A 334 6.47 -16.36 -8.04
C CYS A 334 5.95 -14.99 -7.61
N ALA A 335 5.63 -14.13 -8.58
CA ALA A 335 4.98 -12.84 -8.36
C ALA A 335 3.52 -12.98 -7.90
N LEU A 336 2.85 -14.02 -8.38
CA LEU A 336 1.51 -14.40 -7.97
C LEU A 336 1.56 -15.80 -7.36
N ARG A 337 1.07 -15.92 -6.13
CA ARG A 337 0.91 -17.23 -5.50
C ARG A 337 -0.57 -17.52 -5.32
N VAL A 338 -1.02 -18.59 -5.97
CA VAL A 338 -2.36 -19.15 -5.71
C VAL A 338 -2.27 -19.98 -4.43
N ILE A 339 -3.16 -19.70 -3.49
CA ILE A 339 -3.26 -20.42 -2.21
C ILE A 339 -4.56 -21.23 -2.21
N PRO A 340 -4.48 -22.55 -2.47
CA PRO A 340 -5.64 -23.42 -2.41
C PRO A 340 -6.21 -23.48 -1.00
N GLY A 341 -7.53 -23.54 -0.91
CA GLY A 341 -8.26 -23.72 0.34
C GLY A 341 -9.67 -24.21 0.07
N GLY A 342 -10.52 -24.17 1.09
CA GLY A 342 -11.96 -24.32 0.92
C GLY A 342 -12.60 -23.01 0.44
N ALA A 343 -13.94 -23.03 0.27
CA ALA A 343 -14.72 -21.88 -0.20
C ALA A 343 -14.38 -20.54 0.50
N ASN A 344 -14.08 -20.57 1.81
CA ASN A 344 -13.81 -19.34 2.58
C ASN A 344 -12.32 -18.94 2.65
N SER A 345 -11.42 -19.68 1.99
CA SER A 345 -9.96 -19.52 2.15
C SER A 345 -9.16 -19.56 0.84
N GLN A 346 -9.80 -19.98 -0.27
CA GLN A 346 -9.23 -19.91 -1.62
C GLN A 346 -8.95 -18.45 -2.00
N ARG A 347 -7.69 -18.13 -2.27
CA ARG A 347 -7.25 -16.74 -2.55
C ARG A 347 -6.02 -16.68 -3.44
N VAL A 348 -5.77 -15.49 -3.98
CA VAL A 348 -4.52 -15.16 -4.68
C VAL A 348 -3.73 -14.19 -3.82
N GLU A 349 -2.43 -14.44 -3.69
CA GLU A 349 -1.45 -13.55 -3.07
C GLU A 349 -0.66 -12.81 -4.17
N TYR A 350 -0.78 -11.49 -4.18
CA TYR A 350 -0.07 -10.58 -5.07
C TYR A 350 1.23 -10.13 -4.38
N ARG A 351 2.32 -10.87 -4.64
CA ARG A 351 3.59 -10.79 -3.87
C ARG A 351 4.52 -9.66 -4.30
N ILE A 352 4.36 -9.18 -5.53
CA ILE A 352 5.27 -8.20 -6.11
C ILE A 352 5.22 -6.84 -5.40
N ALA A 353 4.12 -6.51 -4.73
CA ALA A 353 3.93 -5.25 -4.04
C ALA A 353 4.98 -5.01 -2.94
N ALA A 354 5.50 -3.79 -2.90
CA ALA A 354 6.49 -3.34 -1.93
C ALA A 354 5.81 -2.69 -0.70
N ALA A 355 6.47 -2.74 0.45
CA ALA A 355 5.94 -2.19 1.70
C ALA A 355 5.76 -0.65 1.65
N ASP A 356 6.54 0.03 0.81
CA ASP A 356 6.45 1.48 0.61
C ASP A 356 5.26 1.89 -0.27
N ALA A 357 4.59 0.95 -0.94
CA ALA A 357 3.47 1.25 -1.82
C ALA A 357 2.26 1.88 -1.11
N ASN A 358 1.57 2.78 -1.82
CA ASN A 358 0.30 3.34 -1.36
C ASN A 358 -0.77 2.23 -1.35
N PRO A 359 -1.32 1.81 -0.20
CA PRO A 359 -2.20 0.64 -0.13
C PRO A 359 -3.46 0.75 -0.99
N TYR A 360 -4.03 1.96 -1.14
CA TYR A 360 -5.18 2.17 -2.03
C TYR A 360 -4.83 1.88 -3.49
N LEU A 361 -3.69 2.39 -3.95
CA LEU A 361 -3.24 2.25 -5.33
C LEU A 361 -2.76 0.84 -5.62
N ALA A 362 -2.01 0.23 -4.70
CA ALA A 362 -1.55 -1.14 -4.84
C ALA A 362 -2.73 -2.12 -4.94
N LEU A 363 -3.75 -1.92 -4.11
CA LEU A 363 -4.97 -2.73 -4.16
C LEU A 363 -5.80 -2.46 -5.42
N ALA A 364 -5.93 -1.20 -5.85
CA ALA A 364 -6.60 -0.85 -7.09
C ALA A 364 -5.95 -1.54 -8.30
N ALA A 365 -4.61 -1.53 -8.38
CA ALA A 365 -3.85 -2.23 -9.41
C ALA A 365 -4.09 -3.74 -9.38
N ALA A 366 -4.00 -4.36 -8.21
CA ALA A 366 -4.17 -5.81 -8.06
C ALA A 366 -5.60 -6.28 -8.39
N ILE A 367 -6.62 -5.52 -7.99
CA ILE A 367 -8.03 -5.85 -8.29
C ILE A 367 -8.35 -5.58 -9.76
N ALA A 368 -8.02 -4.38 -10.27
CA ALA A 368 -8.35 -4.00 -11.64
C ALA A 368 -7.70 -4.96 -12.66
N SER A 369 -6.44 -5.32 -12.46
CA SER A 369 -5.76 -6.26 -13.34
C SER A 369 -6.41 -7.63 -13.35
N GLY A 370 -6.80 -8.17 -12.19
CA GLY A 370 -7.47 -9.46 -12.11
C GLY A 370 -8.89 -9.44 -12.67
N LEU A 371 -9.69 -8.43 -12.35
CA LEU A 371 -11.05 -8.31 -12.88
C LEU A 371 -11.07 -8.08 -14.39
N SER A 372 -10.11 -7.35 -14.93
CA SER A 372 -9.91 -7.23 -16.39
C SER A 372 -9.69 -8.59 -17.04
N GLY A 373 -8.98 -9.50 -16.36
CA GLY A 373 -8.80 -10.88 -16.83
C GLY A 373 -10.09 -11.69 -16.84
N ILE A 374 -10.95 -11.52 -15.83
CA ILE A 374 -12.29 -12.13 -15.79
C ILE A 374 -13.17 -11.59 -16.94
N GLU A 375 -13.21 -10.28 -17.15
CA GLU A 375 -14.00 -9.65 -18.23
C GLU A 375 -13.60 -10.17 -19.61
N GLN A 376 -12.30 -10.35 -19.83
CA GLN A 376 -11.74 -10.80 -21.10
C GLN A 376 -11.60 -12.33 -21.19
N GLN A 377 -12.00 -13.07 -20.16
CA GLN A 377 -11.91 -14.53 -20.08
C GLN A 377 -10.49 -15.05 -20.39
N LEU A 378 -9.48 -14.36 -19.85
CA LEU A 378 -8.08 -14.67 -20.14
C LEU A 378 -7.68 -16.01 -19.53
N SER A 379 -6.61 -16.61 -20.06
CA SER A 379 -5.97 -17.80 -19.50
C SER A 379 -4.53 -17.48 -19.13
N PRO A 380 -4.05 -17.91 -17.95
CA PRO A 380 -2.68 -17.67 -17.56
C PRO A 380 -1.76 -18.64 -18.32
N SER A 381 -0.47 -18.33 -18.35
CA SER A 381 0.56 -19.29 -18.78
C SER A 381 0.57 -20.53 -17.86
N LYS A 382 1.36 -21.56 -18.19
CA LYS A 382 1.51 -22.72 -17.30
C LYS A 382 2.05 -22.27 -15.93
N PRO A 383 1.53 -22.81 -14.81
CA PRO A 383 2.06 -22.47 -13.49
C PRO A 383 3.51 -22.96 -13.37
N VAL A 384 4.34 -22.15 -12.72
CA VAL A 384 5.71 -22.51 -12.38
C VAL A 384 5.70 -23.66 -11.37
N ARG A 385 6.54 -24.66 -11.61
CA ARG A 385 6.82 -25.74 -10.65
C ARG A 385 8.28 -25.62 -10.22
N GLY A 386 8.54 -25.64 -8.91
CA GLY A 386 9.88 -25.42 -8.37
C GLY A 386 10.27 -23.94 -8.37
N ASN A 387 11.49 -23.63 -8.79
CA ASN A 387 12.09 -22.31 -8.65
C ASN A 387 11.81 -21.41 -9.87
N ALA A 388 11.05 -20.33 -9.69
CA ALA A 388 10.76 -19.38 -10.77
C ALA A 388 12.00 -18.70 -11.35
N TYR A 389 13.10 -18.59 -10.58
CA TYR A 389 14.35 -17.98 -11.04
C TYR A 389 15.09 -18.80 -12.10
N GLU A 390 14.74 -20.07 -12.27
CA GLU A 390 15.35 -20.98 -13.26
C GLU A 390 14.52 -21.06 -14.56
N GLU A 391 13.29 -20.53 -14.54
CA GLU A 391 12.37 -20.53 -15.68
C GLU A 391 12.64 -19.34 -16.62
N LYS A 392 12.29 -19.52 -17.89
CA LYS A 392 12.34 -18.44 -18.90
C LYS A 392 10.93 -17.99 -19.26
N PHE A 393 10.66 -16.71 -19.05
CA PHE A 393 9.37 -16.11 -19.41
C PHE A 393 9.47 -15.33 -20.73
N PRO A 394 8.36 -15.19 -21.47
CA PRO A 394 8.32 -14.31 -22.64
C PRO A 394 8.52 -12.86 -22.22
N LYS A 395 9.12 -12.05 -23.11
CA LYS A 395 9.41 -10.62 -22.85
C LYS A 395 8.18 -9.80 -22.43
N SER A 396 6.98 -10.20 -22.84
CA SER A 396 5.72 -9.55 -22.44
C SER A 396 5.40 -9.68 -20.95
N LEU A 397 6.02 -10.62 -20.23
CA LEU A 397 5.86 -10.83 -18.79
C LEU A 397 7.07 -10.33 -17.98
N ALA A 398 8.14 -9.88 -18.64
CA ALA A 398 9.29 -9.30 -17.97
C ALA A 398 8.88 -7.99 -17.29
N LEU A 399 9.25 -7.83 -16.02
CA LEU A 399 8.96 -6.62 -15.28
C LEU A 399 9.94 -5.50 -15.67
N PRO A 400 9.49 -4.24 -15.78
CA PRO A 400 10.38 -3.09 -15.92
C PRO A 400 11.44 -3.07 -14.82
N THR A 401 12.67 -2.73 -15.20
CA THR A 401 13.82 -2.70 -14.28
C THR A 401 14.07 -1.31 -13.68
N THR A 402 13.31 -0.31 -14.09
CA THR A 402 13.41 1.06 -13.57
C THR A 402 12.02 1.66 -13.35
N LEU A 403 11.92 2.61 -12.42
CA LEU A 403 10.69 3.37 -12.19
C LEU A 403 10.26 4.13 -13.46
N TRP A 404 11.22 4.68 -14.20
CA TRP A 404 10.95 5.37 -15.47
C TRP A 404 10.24 4.45 -16.46
N ASP A 405 10.78 3.26 -16.73
CA ASP A 405 10.19 2.34 -17.69
C ASP A 405 8.81 1.86 -17.25
N ALA A 406 8.63 1.59 -15.94
CA ALA A 406 7.33 1.24 -15.39
C ALA A 406 6.30 2.38 -15.56
N ALA A 407 6.70 3.63 -15.30
CA ALA A 407 5.86 4.79 -15.51
C ALA A 407 5.49 4.96 -16.99
N GLN A 408 6.42 4.73 -17.92
CA GLN A 408 6.16 4.81 -19.35
C GLN A 408 5.19 3.73 -19.84
N LEU A 409 5.29 2.51 -19.32
CA LEU A 409 4.33 1.45 -19.63
C LEU A 409 2.95 1.77 -19.06
N PHE A 410 2.88 2.20 -17.80
CA PHE A 410 1.62 2.58 -17.15
C PHE A 410 0.90 3.70 -17.90
N LYS A 411 1.63 4.77 -18.27
CA LYS A 411 1.12 5.91 -19.03
C LYS A 411 0.49 5.52 -20.38
N LYS A 412 0.98 4.45 -21.01
CA LYS A 412 0.50 3.95 -22.31
C LYS A 412 -0.56 2.85 -22.18
N SER A 413 -0.87 2.41 -20.97
CA SER A 413 -1.80 1.31 -20.72
C SER A 413 -3.25 1.77 -20.93
N THR A 414 -3.87 1.29 -22.00
CA THR A 414 -5.30 1.53 -22.25
C THR A 414 -6.18 0.89 -21.18
N VAL A 415 -5.74 -0.26 -20.64
CA VAL A 415 -6.46 -0.96 -19.56
C VAL A 415 -6.36 -0.17 -18.24
N ALA A 416 -5.21 0.42 -17.92
CA ALA A 416 -5.10 1.30 -16.77
C ALA A 416 -6.01 2.53 -16.93
N SER A 417 -6.03 3.16 -18.10
CA SER A 417 -6.90 4.32 -18.35
C SER A 417 -8.39 3.98 -18.23
N ASP A 418 -8.81 2.80 -18.71
CA ASP A 418 -10.19 2.33 -18.60
C ASP A 418 -10.61 2.03 -17.14
N TRP A 419 -9.77 1.34 -16.38
CA TRP A 419 -10.10 0.93 -15.01
C TRP A 419 -9.89 2.02 -13.96
N LEU A 420 -8.83 2.82 -14.11
CA LEU A 420 -8.40 3.79 -13.10
C LEU A 420 -8.81 5.22 -13.45
N GLY A 421 -9.10 5.48 -14.72
CA GLY A 421 -9.41 6.81 -15.26
C GLY A 421 -8.18 7.49 -15.85
N GLU A 422 -8.34 8.07 -17.04
CA GLU A 422 -7.25 8.70 -17.81
C GLU A 422 -6.55 9.83 -17.04
N ALA A 423 -7.31 10.68 -16.33
CA ALA A 423 -6.75 11.76 -15.51
C ALA A 423 -5.85 11.23 -14.38
N PHE A 424 -6.26 10.14 -13.72
CA PHE A 424 -5.43 9.48 -12.71
C PHE A 424 -4.15 8.91 -13.33
N VAL A 425 -4.28 8.18 -14.44
CA VAL A 425 -3.13 7.54 -15.10
C VAL A 425 -2.10 8.57 -15.53
N ALA A 426 -2.54 9.65 -16.18
CA ALA A 426 -1.67 10.73 -16.62
C ALA A 426 -0.97 11.41 -15.43
N HIS A 427 -1.71 11.72 -14.37
CA HIS A 427 -1.19 12.36 -13.18
C HIS A 427 -0.18 11.46 -12.43
N PHE A 428 -0.56 10.23 -12.11
CA PHE A 428 0.29 9.29 -11.39
C PHE A 428 1.58 8.98 -12.17
N ALA A 429 1.50 8.73 -13.48
CA ALA A 429 2.68 8.53 -14.32
C ALA A 429 3.65 9.73 -14.23
N ALA A 430 3.13 10.96 -14.32
CA ALA A 430 3.94 12.17 -14.21
C ALA A 430 4.65 12.27 -12.85
N THR A 431 4.00 11.88 -11.74
CA THR A 431 4.65 11.86 -10.41
C THR A 431 5.80 10.85 -10.34
N ARG A 432 5.69 9.71 -11.03
CA ARG A 432 6.77 8.70 -11.07
C ARG A 432 7.91 9.12 -12.01
N GLU A 433 7.59 9.79 -13.11
CA GLU A 433 8.59 10.45 -13.97
C GLU A 433 9.36 11.53 -13.20
N TRP A 434 8.70 12.27 -12.30
CA TRP A 434 9.34 13.26 -11.42
C TRP A 434 10.30 12.61 -10.42
N GLU A 435 9.86 11.60 -9.67
CA GLU A 435 10.69 10.88 -8.69
C GLU A 435 12.00 10.37 -9.33
N GLU A 436 11.91 9.84 -10.55
CA GLU A 436 13.09 9.35 -11.26
C GLU A 436 14.03 10.49 -11.71
N ARG A 437 13.47 11.62 -12.14
CA ARG A 437 14.25 12.82 -12.46
C ARG A 437 14.98 13.36 -11.24
N GLU A 438 14.32 13.40 -10.07
CA GLU A 438 14.96 13.85 -8.83
C GLU A 438 16.07 12.91 -8.39
N PHE A 439 15.87 11.60 -8.51
CA PHE A 439 16.94 10.63 -8.26
C PHE A 439 18.17 10.87 -9.14
N ARG A 440 18.00 11.10 -10.45
CA ARG A 440 19.11 11.35 -11.40
C ARG A 440 19.95 12.59 -11.09
N ARG A 441 19.48 13.49 -10.22
CA ARG A 441 20.23 14.69 -9.81
C ARG A 441 21.28 14.39 -8.74
N HIS A 442 21.21 13.22 -8.10
CA HIS A 442 22.12 12.83 -7.03
C HIS A 442 23.40 12.21 -7.61
N ILE A 443 24.53 12.48 -6.95
CA ILE A 443 25.81 11.82 -7.20
C ILE A 443 26.12 10.94 -5.99
N THR A 444 26.22 9.64 -6.21
CA THR A 444 26.42 8.66 -5.14
C THR A 444 27.89 8.44 -4.78
N ASP A 445 28.14 7.98 -3.55
CA ASP A 445 29.49 7.56 -3.12
C ASP A 445 30.10 6.50 -4.08
N TRP A 446 29.27 5.62 -4.65
CA TRP A 446 29.70 4.62 -5.63
C TRP A 446 30.19 5.24 -6.94
N GLU A 447 29.49 6.24 -7.47
CA GLU A 447 29.90 6.97 -8.67
C GLU A 447 31.22 7.71 -8.45
N LEU A 448 31.35 8.38 -7.31
CA LEU A 448 32.60 9.07 -6.94
C LEU A 448 33.77 8.08 -6.85
N GLN A 449 33.61 6.98 -6.13
CA GLN A 449 34.67 5.96 -5.99
C GLN A 449 35.07 5.32 -7.31
N ARG A 450 34.14 5.20 -8.27
CA ARG A 450 34.38 4.52 -9.54
C ARG A 450 34.98 5.43 -10.60
N TYR A 451 34.54 6.69 -10.67
CA TYR A 451 34.83 7.56 -11.81
C TYR A 451 35.86 8.65 -11.49
N PHE A 452 35.89 9.17 -10.26
CA PHE A 452 36.58 10.43 -9.94
C PHE A 452 38.09 10.45 -10.24
N GLU A 453 38.79 9.33 -10.06
CA GLU A 453 40.24 9.27 -10.31
C GLU A 453 40.59 8.90 -11.77
N ILE A 454 39.76 8.08 -12.42
CA ILE A 454 40.16 7.33 -13.63
C ILE A 454 39.48 7.79 -14.92
N ILE A 455 38.40 8.56 -14.84
CA ILE A 455 37.75 9.24 -15.98
C ILE A 455 38.01 10.73 -15.85
#